data_AF-A0A2M7U3P4-F1
#
_entry.id   AF-A0A2M7U3P4-F1
#
_cell.length_a   1.000
_cell.length_b   1.000
_cell.length_c   1.000
_cell.angle_alpha   90.00
_cell.angle_beta   90.00
_cell.angle_gamma   90.00
#
_symmetry.space_group_name_H-M   'P 1'
#
loop_
_entity.id
_entity.type
_entity.pdbx_description
1 polymer ?
#
loop_
_entity_poly.entity_id
_entity_poly.type
_entity_poly.pdbx_seq_one_letter_code
_entity_poly.pdbx_strand_id
1 'polypeptide(L)'
;DSPSIGPKDAPVTIIEFSDFECPFCARAFTTIEQIKQEYPDSVKIVYKQLPLTNLHPDAQKAAEASVCASDQGKFWEMHDKMFKSQGA
;
A
#
# COMPACT_ATOMS: atom_id res chain seq x y z
N ASP A 1 1.32 1.97 -14.52
CA ASP A 1 0.90 3.01 -13.56
C ASP A 1 0.89 2.48 -12.13
N SER A 2 1.06 3.36 -11.14
CA SER A 2 0.98 3.00 -9.72
C SER A 2 -0.47 2.68 -9.31
N PRO A 3 -0.71 1.65 -8.49
CA PRO A 3 -2.05 1.35 -7.98
C PRO A 3 -2.64 2.54 -7.21
N SER A 4 -3.93 2.78 -7.40
CA SER A 4 -4.66 3.82 -6.69
C SER A 4 -6.08 3.40 -6.32
N ILE A 5 -6.62 3.95 -5.24
CA ILE A 5 -7.99 3.76 -4.79
C ILE A 5 -8.59 5.09 -4.33
N GLY A 6 -9.90 5.26 -4.47
CA GLY A 6 -10.63 6.50 -4.22
C GLY A 6 -11.04 7.23 -5.51
N PRO A 7 -11.81 8.33 -5.42
CA PRO A 7 -12.32 9.07 -6.57
C PRO A 7 -11.21 9.63 -7.46
N LYS A 8 -11.44 9.66 -8.77
CA LYS A 8 -10.44 10.14 -9.74
C LYS A 8 -10.15 11.64 -9.58
N ASP A 9 -11.15 12.38 -9.14
CA ASP A 9 -11.23 13.83 -8.93
C ASP A 9 -11.23 14.22 -7.46
N ALA A 10 -10.79 13.32 -6.57
CA ALA A 10 -10.66 13.60 -5.15
C ALA A 10 -9.85 14.89 -4.91
N PRO A 11 -10.33 15.84 -4.08
CA PRO A 11 -9.65 17.10 -3.80
C PRO A 11 -8.30 16.90 -3.10
N VAL A 12 -8.08 15.75 -2.45
CA VAL A 12 -6.80 15.39 -1.81
C VAL A 12 -6.28 14.08 -2.39
N THR A 13 -5.01 14.06 -2.77
CA THR A 13 -4.27 12.84 -3.14
C THR A 13 -3.13 12.60 -2.16
N ILE A 14 -3.10 11.41 -1.57
CA ILE A 14 -1.99 10.94 -0.73
C ILE A 14 -1.17 9.96 -1.56
N ILE A 15 0.13 10.22 -1.70
CA ILE A 15 1.07 9.31 -2.33
C ILE A 15 1.88 8.64 -1.23
N GLU A 16 1.64 7.35 -1.03
CA GLU A 16 2.31 6.55 -0.02
C GLU A 16 3.50 5.83 -0.67
N PHE A 17 4.71 6.10 -0.18
CA PHE A 17 5.89 5.30 -0.49
C PHE A 17 6.12 4.31 0.63
N SER A 18 6.11 3.01 0.32
CA SER A 18 5.93 1.99 1.35
C SER A 18 6.66 0.70 1.02
N ASP A 19 6.93 -0.06 2.08
CA ASP A 19 7.69 -1.30 2.11
C ASP A 19 6.91 -2.31 2.96
N PHE A 20 6.65 -3.50 2.40
CA PHE A 20 5.84 -4.53 3.01
C PHE A 20 6.49 -5.26 4.19
N GLU A 21 7.78 -5.07 4.48
CA GLU A 21 8.46 -5.57 5.69
C GLU A 21 8.65 -4.47 6.75
N CYS A 22 8.40 -3.20 6.40
CA CYS A 22 8.64 -2.09 7.31
C CYS A 22 7.57 -2.01 8.42
N PRO A 23 7.94 -2.05 9.71
CA PRO A 23 6.97 -1.97 10.82
C PRO A 23 6.34 -0.57 10.95
N PHE A 24 6.99 0.48 10.44
CA PHE A 24 6.39 1.81 10.39
C PHE A 24 5.35 1.92 9.27
N CYS A 25 5.58 1.25 8.13
CA CYS A 25 4.61 1.15 7.05
C CYS A 25 3.36 0.36 7.49
N ALA A 26 3.51 -0.74 8.25
CA ALA A 26 2.36 -1.45 8.81
C ALA A 26 1.55 -0.62 9.80
N ARG A 27 2.19 0.26 10.59
CA ARG A 27 1.47 1.23 11.42
C ARG A 27 0.74 2.26 10.56
N ALA A 28 1.39 2.80 9.54
CA ALA A 28 0.77 3.74 8.60
C ALA A 28 -0.42 3.12 7.86
N PHE A 29 -0.36 1.82 7.50
CA PHE A 29 -1.47 1.08 6.89
C PHE A 29 -2.77 1.23 7.71
N THR A 30 -2.70 1.12 9.04
CA THR A 30 -3.88 1.31 9.90
C THR A 30 -4.45 2.72 9.79
N THR A 31 -3.59 3.75 9.76
CA THR A 31 -4.02 5.15 9.59
C THR A 31 -4.58 5.41 8.19
N ILE A 32 -3.99 4.83 7.14
CA ILE A 32 -4.49 4.96 5.77
C ILE A 32 -5.87 4.30 5.64
N GLU A 33 -6.09 3.14 6.27
CA GLU A 33 -7.40 2.50 6.33
C GLU A 33 -8.44 3.39 7.03
N GLN A 34 -8.07 4.04 8.14
CA GLN A 34 -8.95 5.01 8.81
C GLN A 34 -9.28 6.20 7.90
N ILE A 35 -8.29 6.77 7.22
CA ILE A 35 -8.50 7.90 6.28
C ILE A 35 -9.45 7.49 5.14
N LYS A 36 -9.29 6.29 4.57
CA LYS A 36 -10.18 5.78 3.52
C LYS A 36 -11.63 5.65 4.00
N GLN A 37 -11.83 5.28 5.28
CA GLN A 37 -13.16 5.15 5.88
C GLN A 37 -13.79 6.51 6.23
N GLU A 38 -13.00 7.45 6.74
CA GLU A 38 -13.48 8.79 7.13
C GLU A 38 -13.73 9.71 5.94
N TYR A 39 -12.96 9.55 4.85
CA TYR A 39 -12.99 10.46 3.68
C TYR A 39 -13.20 9.71 2.35
N PRO A 40 -14.23 8.86 2.21
CA PRO A 40 -14.38 7.97 1.06
C PRO A 40 -14.53 8.70 -0.28
N ASP A 41 -15.13 9.90 -0.27
CA ASP A 41 -15.40 10.70 -1.47
C ASP A 41 -14.39 11.82 -1.68
N SER A 42 -13.45 12.01 -0.76
CA SER A 42 -12.58 13.21 -0.75
C SER A 42 -11.09 12.91 -0.82
N VAL A 43 -10.69 11.64 -0.65
CA VAL A 43 -9.29 11.23 -0.65
C VAL A 43 -9.03 10.14 -1.68
N LYS A 44 -7.97 10.32 -2.47
CA LYS A 44 -7.38 9.30 -3.32
C LYS A 44 -6.03 8.87 -2.75
N ILE A 45 -5.83 7.57 -2.62
CA ILE A 45 -4.54 6.97 -2.21
C ILE A 45 -3.85 6.42 -3.45
N VAL A 46 -2.56 6.73 -3.60
CA VAL A 46 -1.67 6.16 -4.63
C VAL A 46 -0.52 5.45 -3.92
N TYR A 47 -0.32 4.17 -4.23
CA TYR A 47 0.74 3.37 -3.62
C TYR A 47 1.99 3.32 -4.52
N LYS A 48 3.15 3.62 -3.95
CA LYS A 48 4.46 3.52 -4.61
C LYS A 48 5.36 2.58 -3.82
N GLN A 49 5.90 1.60 -4.54
CA GLN A 49 6.89 0.68 -3.99
C GLN A 49 8.17 1.45 -3.61
N LEU A 50 8.63 1.25 -2.38
CA LEU A 50 9.93 1.72 -1.91
C LEU A 50 10.61 0.61 -1.08
N PRO A 51 10.99 -0.52 -1.69
CA PRO A 51 11.62 -1.63 -0.97
C PRO A 51 12.99 -1.20 -0.45
N LEU A 52 13.16 -1.23 0.87
CA LEU A 52 14.40 -0.88 1.57
C LEU A 52 15.31 -2.11 1.65
N THR A 53 15.83 -2.55 0.49
CA THR A 53 16.57 -3.82 0.34
C THR A 53 17.80 -3.98 1.21
N ASN A 54 18.35 -2.88 1.74
CA ASN A 54 19.49 -2.89 2.66
C ASN A 54 19.08 -3.18 4.12
N LEU A 55 17.80 -3.05 4.45
CA LEU A 55 17.23 -3.23 5.79
C LEU A 55 16.29 -4.44 5.85
N HIS A 56 15.59 -4.72 4.76
CA HIS A 56 14.48 -5.66 4.66
C HIS A 56 14.78 -6.69 3.55
N PRO A 57 15.25 -7.90 3.91
CA PRO A 57 15.74 -8.89 2.94
C PRO A 57 14.70 -9.35 1.90
N ASP A 58 13.41 -9.41 2.26
CA ASP A 58 12.36 -9.85 1.35
C ASP A 58 11.51 -8.68 0.81
N ALA A 59 11.81 -7.41 1.16
CA ALA A 59 11.09 -6.24 0.66
C ALA A 59 11.00 -6.18 -0.87
N GLN A 60 12.09 -6.49 -1.59
CA GLN A 60 12.08 -6.50 -3.05
C GLN A 60 11.11 -7.55 -3.59
N LYS A 61 11.14 -8.78 -3.05
CA LYS A 61 10.25 -9.86 -3.48
C LYS A 61 8.80 -9.57 -3.13
N ALA A 62 8.55 -8.96 -1.97
CA ALA A 62 7.20 -8.56 -1.56
C ALA A 62 6.65 -7.47 -2.51
N ALA A 63 7.47 -6.48 -2.88
CA ALA A 63 7.11 -5.49 -3.89
C ALA A 63 6.80 -6.14 -5.24
N GLU A 64 7.65 -7.03 -5.74
CA GLU A 64 7.43 -7.80 -6.98
C GLU A 64 6.14 -8.62 -6.93
N ALA A 65 5.89 -9.31 -5.81
CA ALA A 65 4.68 -10.10 -5.61
C ALA A 65 3.41 -9.24 -5.65
N SER A 66 3.46 -8.03 -5.07
CA SER A 66 2.35 -7.08 -5.14
C SER A 66 2.11 -6.57 -6.58
N VAL A 67 3.17 -6.35 -7.36
CA VAL A 67 3.06 -5.97 -8.77
C VAL A 67 2.46 -7.11 -9.59
N CYS A 68 2.89 -8.35 -9.37
CA CYS A 68 2.30 -9.53 -10.02
C CYS A 68 0.81 -9.70 -9.65
N ALA A 69 0.41 -9.34 -8.43
CA ALA A 69 -0.99 -9.29 -8.05
C ALA A 69 -1.75 -8.16 -8.75
N SER A 70 -1.10 -7.01 -8.98
CA SER A 70 -1.65 -5.90 -9.76
C SER A 70 -1.95 -6.29 -11.20
N ASP A 71 -1.08 -7.07 -11.85
CA ASP A 71 -1.31 -7.59 -13.21
C ASP A 71 -2.56 -8.48 -13.28
N GLN A 72 -2.98 -9.03 -12.15
CA GLN A 72 -4.19 -9.84 -11.99
C GLN A 72 -5.39 -9.05 -11.44
N GLY A 73 -5.26 -7.72 -11.31
CA GLY A 73 -6.29 -6.85 -10.74
C GLY A 73 -6.51 -7.00 -9.24
N LYS A 74 -5.57 -7.62 -8.51
CA LYS A 74 -5.68 -7.98 -7.09
C LYS A 74 -4.64 -7.31 -6.19
N PHE A 75 -4.18 -6.13 -6.60
CA PHE A 75 -3.14 -5.40 -5.86
C PHE A 75 -3.55 -5.17 -4.41
N TRP A 76 -4.75 -4.63 -4.18
CA TRP A 76 -5.21 -4.22 -2.85
C TRP A 76 -5.46 -5.42 -1.93
N GLU A 77 -5.95 -6.53 -2.46
CA GLU A 77 -6.12 -7.76 -1.70
C GLU A 77 -4.78 -8.36 -1.26
N MET A 78 -3.76 -8.29 -2.12
CA MET A 78 -2.41 -8.73 -1.77
C MET A 78 -1.74 -7.77 -0.79
N HIS A 79 -1.84 -6.46 -1.04
CA HIS A 79 -1.36 -5.39 -0.16
C HIS A 79 -1.88 -5.55 1.26
N ASP A 80 -3.20 -5.66 1.41
CA ASP A 80 -3.85 -5.80 2.72
C ASP A 80 -3.45 -7.09 3.42
N LYS A 81 -3.37 -8.20 2.67
CA LYS A 81 -2.94 -9.50 3.23
C LYS A 81 -1.51 -9.41 3.76
N MET A 82 -0.59 -8.85 2.99
CA MET A 82 0.81 -8.72 3.41
C MET A 82 0.93 -7.93 4.71
N PHE A 83 0.31 -6.74 4.79
CA PHE A 83 0.35 -5.94 6.02
C PHE A 83 -0.38 -6.57 7.21
N LYS A 84 -1.51 -7.25 6.99
CA LYS A 84 -2.22 -7.99 8.06
C LYS A 84 -1.47 -9.25 8.53
N SER A 85 -0.56 -9.77 7.70
CA SER A 85 0.27 -10.93 8.01
C SER A 85 1.70 -10.58 8.47
N GLN A 86 2.09 -9.30 8.38
CA GLN A 86 3.37 -8.82 8.88
C GLN A 86 3.38 -9.06 10.39
N GLY A 87 4.26 -9.96 10.85
CA GLY A 87 4.14 -10.65 12.12
C GLY A 87 3.83 -9.77 13.33
N ALA A 88 2.97 -10.31 14.20
CA ALA A 88 3.13 -10.14 15.64
C ALA A 88 4.46 -10.76 16.11
#